data_AF-A0A932UHY4-F1
#
_entry.id   AF-A0A932UHY4-F1
#
_cell.length_a   1.000
_cell.length_b   1.000
_cell.length_c   1.000
_cell.angle_alpha   90.00
_cell.angle_beta   90.00
_cell.angle_gamma   90.00
#
_symmetry.space_group_name_H-M   'P 1'
#
loop_
_entity.id
_entity.type
_entity.pdbx_description
1 polymer ?
#
loop_
_entity_poly.entity_id
_entity_poly.type
_entity_poly.pdbx_seq_one_letter_code
_entity_poly.pdbx_strand_id
1 'polypeptide(L)'
;MLCHLGDAHESVLGTRVPPGPPPSGVPRPLSKWYVLHTPFPLPQGVPTRPGVNPKIDGTRPGDFEQDRERVINTLRRLAVAVPTTLLASHSRFGPMSARDWYRWAYRHVDHHLRQFGL
;
A
#
# COMPACT_ATOMS: atom_id res chain seq x y z
N MET A 1 -0.14 0.60 -12.13
CA MET A 1 -0.81 -0.09 -11.00
C MET A 1 0.19 -0.98 -10.27
N LEU A 2 0.83 -1.95 -10.93
CA LEU A 2 1.79 -2.86 -10.30
C LEU A 2 2.95 -2.15 -9.57
N CYS A 3 3.61 -1.19 -10.21
CA CYS A 3 4.74 -0.51 -9.56
C CYS A 3 4.32 0.27 -8.30
N HIS A 4 3.12 0.84 -8.33
CA HIS A 4 2.53 1.49 -7.15
C HIS A 4 2.29 0.50 -6.00
N LEU A 5 1.71 -0.68 -6.31
CA LEU A 5 1.48 -1.74 -5.31
C LEU A 5 2.81 -2.24 -4.74
N GLY A 6 3.79 -2.53 -5.59
CA GLY A 6 5.11 -3.01 -5.16
C GLY A 6 5.80 -2.01 -4.24
N ASP A 7 5.84 -0.75 -4.65
CA ASP A 7 6.42 0.34 -3.85
C ASP A 7 5.72 0.50 -2.50
N ALA A 8 4.38 0.41 -2.49
CA ALA A 8 3.60 0.53 -1.27
C ALA A 8 3.86 -0.67 -0.32
N HIS A 9 3.89 -1.90 -0.83
CA HIS A 9 4.17 -3.09 -0.03
C HIS A 9 5.60 -3.09 0.54
N GLU A 10 6.59 -2.75 -0.27
CA GLU A 10 8.00 -2.65 0.16
C GLU A 10 8.18 -1.58 1.24
N SER A 11 7.38 -0.52 1.20
CA SER A 11 7.37 0.51 2.25
C SER A 11 6.87 -0.03 3.59
N VAL A 12 5.84 -0.88 3.56
CA VAL A 12 5.31 -1.55 4.77
C VAL A 12 6.31 -2.57 5.31
N LEU A 13 6.99 -3.31 4.43
CA LEU A 13 8.03 -4.28 4.76
C LEU A 13 9.36 -3.63 5.20
N GLY A 14 9.48 -2.30 5.12
CA GLY A 14 10.71 -1.57 5.46
C GLY A 14 11.86 -1.79 4.48
N THR A 15 11.64 -2.47 3.34
CA THR A 15 12.68 -2.67 2.31
C THR A 15 12.84 -1.49 1.37
N ARG A 16 11.91 -0.53 1.42
CA ARG A 16 11.96 0.72 0.65
C ARG A 16 11.50 1.87 1.52
N VAL A 17 12.22 2.99 1.45
CA VAL A 17 11.76 4.26 2.01
C VAL A 17 11.30 5.13 0.85
N PRO A 18 9.99 5.42 0.70
CA PRO A 18 9.53 6.29 -0.37
C PRO A 18 10.17 7.68 -0.26
N PRO A 19 10.59 8.28 -1.39
CA PRO A 19 11.05 9.66 -1.38
C PRO A 19 9.92 10.62 -1.01
N GLY A 20 10.28 11.74 -0.39
CA GLY A 20 9.37 12.80 0.04
C GLY A 20 9.32 12.99 1.56
N PRO A 21 8.55 13.98 2.05
CA PRO A 21 8.48 14.29 3.46
C PRO A 21 7.93 13.12 4.26
N PRO A 22 8.36 12.95 5.53
CA PRO A 22 7.83 11.92 6.40
C PRO A 22 6.32 12.09 6.52
N PRO A 23 5.58 11.02 6.84
CA PRO A 23 4.16 11.14 7.00
C PRO A 23 3.75 12.21 7.99
N SER A 24 2.87 13.14 7.57
CA SER A 24 2.19 14.01 8.52
C SER A 24 1.33 13.15 9.45
N GLY A 25 1.74 13.09 10.71
CA GLY A 25 1.25 12.14 11.71
C GLY A 25 -0.15 12.41 12.25
N VAL A 26 -1.00 13.19 11.57
CA VAL A 26 -2.38 13.42 12.03
C VAL A 26 -3.22 12.19 11.66
N PRO A 27 -3.61 11.33 12.61
CA PRO A 27 -4.33 10.10 12.32
C PRO A 27 -5.75 10.42 11.84
N ARG A 28 -6.26 9.64 10.89
CA ARG A 28 -7.65 9.76 10.40
C ARG A 28 -8.42 8.47 10.69
N PRO A 29 -8.83 8.24 11.96
CA PRO A 29 -9.37 6.95 12.40
C PRO A 29 -10.66 6.55 11.66
N LEU A 30 -11.55 7.50 11.36
CA LEU A 30 -12.76 7.23 10.58
C LEU A 30 -12.43 6.76 9.15
N SER A 31 -11.43 7.38 8.51
CA SER A 31 -10.99 6.95 7.18
C SER A 31 -10.32 5.58 7.21
N LYS A 32 -9.54 5.29 8.25
CA LYS A 32 -8.95 3.97 8.49
C LYS A 32 -10.05 2.94 8.63
N TRP A 33 -11.06 3.22 9.46
CA TRP A 33 -12.19 2.34 9.67
C TRP A 33 -12.96 2.07 8.37
N TYR A 34 -13.26 3.11 7.61
CA TYR A 34 -13.93 2.98 6.31
C TYR A 34 -13.14 2.07 5.36
N VAL A 35 -11.85 2.37 5.18
CA VAL A 35 -10.96 1.68 4.23
C VAL A 35 -10.80 0.20 4.58
N LEU A 36 -10.60 -0.09 5.86
CA LEU A 36 -10.31 -1.44 6.33
C LEU A 36 -11.58 -2.26 6.57
N HIS A 37 -12.61 -1.69 7.19
CA HIS A 37 -13.69 -2.48 7.81
C HIS A 37 -15.05 -2.41 7.12
N THR A 38 -15.22 -1.55 6.11
CA THR A 38 -16.49 -1.51 5.35
C THR A 38 -16.45 -2.40 4.12
N PRO A 39 -17.61 -2.91 3.65
CA PRO A 39 -17.71 -3.64 2.39
C PRO A 39 -17.72 -2.71 1.16
N PHE A 40 -17.87 -1.39 1.37
CA PHE A 40 -17.98 -0.44 0.27
C PHE A 40 -16.68 -0.32 -0.54
N PRO A 41 -16.75 -0.01 -1.84
CA PRO A 41 -15.57 0.27 -2.65
C PRO A 41 -14.74 1.42 -2.08
N LEU A 42 -13.43 1.28 -2.18
CA LEU A 42 -12.51 2.37 -1.87
C LEU A 42 -12.69 3.51 -2.89
N PRO A 43 -12.65 4.79 -2.45
CA PRO A 43 -12.87 5.90 -3.35
C PRO A 43 -11.81 5.92 -4.46
N GLN A 44 -12.24 6.19 -5.69
CA GLN A 44 -11.34 6.36 -6.82
C GLN A 44 -10.73 7.76 -6.82
N GLY A 45 -9.55 7.91 -7.43
CA GLY A 45 -8.91 9.22 -7.61
C GLY A 45 -8.29 9.83 -6.34
N VAL A 46 -8.22 9.08 -5.23
CA VAL A 46 -7.53 9.55 -4.02
C VAL A 46 -6.05 9.79 -4.34
N PRO A 47 -5.51 10.99 -4.09
CA PRO A 47 -4.11 11.28 -4.41
C PRO A 47 -3.16 10.30 -3.71
N THR A 48 -2.34 9.66 -4.54
CA THR A 48 -1.23 8.81 -4.13
C THR A 48 -0.06 9.68 -3.71
N ARG A 49 0.72 9.23 -2.73
CA ARG A 49 1.94 9.96 -2.32
C ARG A 49 2.97 9.98 -3.46
N PRO A 50 3.72 11.09 -3.64
CA PRO A 50 4.71 11.21 -4.72
C PRO A 50 5.66 10.01 -4.81
N GLY A 51 6.26 9.59 -3.68
CA GLY A 51 7.25 8.50 -3.65
C GLY A 51 6.73 7.09 -3.91
N VAL A 52 5.42 6.89 -4.05
CA VAL A 52 4.83 5.62 -4.52
C VAL A 52 3.95 5.84 -5.74
N ASN A 53 4.05 7.00 -6.39
CA ASN A 53 3.32 7.33 -7.62
C ASN A 53 4.26 7.14 -8.82
N PRO A 54 4.03 6.13 -9.69
CA PRO A 54 4.88 5.85 -10.84
C PRO A 54 5.01 6.98 -11.86
N LYS A 55 4.11 7.98 -11.82
CA LYS A 55 4.13 9.16 -12.69
C LYS A 55 4.94 10.33 -12.13
N ILE A 56 5.41 10.24 -10.89
CA ILE A 56 6.15 11.30 -10.18
C ILE A 56 7.48 10.70 -9.69
N ASP A 57 7.58 10.35 -8.40
CA ASP A 57 8.83 9.89 -7.75
C ASP A 57 8.80 8.38 -7.42
N GLY A 58 7.74 7.68 -7.79
CA GLY A 58 7.63 6.23 -7.64
C GLY A 58 8.42 5.47 -8.71
N THR A 59 8.53 4.15 -8.51
CA THR A 59 9.13 3.24 -9.50
C THR A 59 8.35 3.31 -10.80
N ARG A 60 9.05 3.56 -11.91
CA ARG A 60 8.46 3.65 -13.24
C ARG A 60 8.19 2.23 -13.78
N PRO A 61 7.10 2.04 -14.56
CA PRO A 61 6.84 0.75 -15.21
C PRO A 61 7.97 0.35 -16.15
N GLY A 62 8.38 -0.92 -16.05
CA GLY A 62 9.35 -1.55 -16.93
C GLY A 62 8.73 -2.76 -17.61
N ASP A 63 9.33 -3.92 -17.37
CA ASP A 63 8.76 -5.21 -17.79
C ASP A 63 7.57 -5.61 -16.92
N PHE A 64 6.46 -5.95 -17.57
CA PHE A 64 5.20 -6.24 -16.87
C PHE A 64 5.29 -7.49 -15.99
N GLU A 65 5.90 -8.57 -16.46
CA GLU A 65 5.96 -9.82 -15.69
C GLU A 65 6.88 -9.67 -14.50
N GLN A 66 8.01 -8.97 -14.64
CA GLN A 66 8.88 -8.62 -13.50
C GLN A 66 8.14 -7.78 -12.46
N ASP A 67 7.40 -6.75 -12.88
CA ASP A 67 6.59 -5.92 -11.99
C ASP A 67 5.49 -6.74 -11.29
N ARG A 68 4.87 -7.69 -12.00
CA ARG A 68 3.85 -8.59 -11.47
C ARG A 68 4.42 -9.55 -10.43
N GLU A 69 5.55 -10.19 -10.74
CA GLU A 69 6.26 -11.08 -9.81
C GLU A 69 6.72 -10.32 -8.56
N ARG A 70 7.21 -9.09 -8.71
CA ARG A 70 7.55 -8.20 -7.58
C ARG A 70 6.38 -8.00 -6.64
N VAL A 71 5.19 -7.69 -7.17
CA VAL A 71 3.96 -7.51 -6.36
C VAL A 71 3.56 -8.81 -5.67
N ILE A 72 3.58 -9.95 -6.37
CA ILE A 72 3.22 -11.25 -5.78
C ILE A 72 4.20 -11.61 -4.65
N ASN A 73 5.50 -11.42 -4.86
CA ASN A 73 6.51 -11.74 -3.86
C ASN A 73 6.42 -10.84 -2.64
N THR A 74 6.16 -9.55 -2.81
CA THR A 74 5.95 -8.63 -1.68
C THR A 74 4.68 -8.95 -0.90
N LEU A 75 3.61 -9.39 -1.56
CA LEU A 75 2.40 -9.89 -0.88
C LEU A 75 2.66 -11.17 -0.07
N ARG A 76 3.37 -12.14 -0.65
CA ARG A 76 3.78 -13.36 0.08
C ARG A 76 4.60 -13.02 1.32
N ARG A 77 5.55 -12.09 1.18
CA ARG A 77 6.38 -11.61 2.31
C ARG A 77 5.54 -10.91 3.37
N LEU A 78 4.60 -10.05 2.98
CA LEU A 78 3.67 -9.41 3.92
C LEU A 78 2.84 -10.44 4.69
N ALA A 79 2.36 -11.50 4.03
CA ALA A 79 1.53 -12.53 4.65
C ALA A 79 2.25 -13.32 5.76
N VAL A 80 3.58 -13.45 5.67
CA VAL A 80 4.40 -14.20 6.66
C VAL A 80 5.31 -13.28 7.49
N ALA A 81 5.20 -11.97 7.34
CA ALA A 81 6.05 -11.02 8.03
C ALA A 81 5.80 -11.07 9.55
N VAL A 82 6.90 -11.00 10.32
CA VAL A 82 6.83 -10.88 11.77
C VAL A 82 6.15 -9.55 12.11
N PRO A 83 5.11 -9.52 12.98
CA PRO A 83 4.34 -8.31 13.25
C PRO A 83 5.18 -7.08 13.62
N THR A 84 6.28 -7.26 14.35
CA THR A 84 7.16 -6.19 14.82
C THR A 84 8.09 -5.63 13.74
N THR A 85 8.22 -6.28 12.59
CA THR A 85 9.05 -5.78 11.48
C THR A 85 8.27 -4.89 10.51
N LEU A 86 6.95 -4.82 10.65
CA LEU A 86 6.11 -3.97 9.80
C LEU A 86 6.15 -2.52 10.27
N LEU A 87 6.01 -1.59 9.33
CA LEU A 87 6.02 -0.16 9.63
C LEU A 87 4.95 0.21 10.68
N ALA A 88 5.34 0.90 11.75
CA ALA A 88 4.44 1.16 12.88
C ALA A 88 3.25 2.09 12.55
N SER A 89 3.34 2.89 11.49
CA SER A 89 2.32 3.87 11.14
C SER A 89 2.14 4.00 9.64
N HIS A 90 0.89 3.98 9.21
CA HIS A 90 0.50 4.39 7.88
C HIS A 90 0.33 5.90 7.82
N SER A 91 0.60 6.41 6.66
CA SER A 91 0.89 7.79 6.46
C SER A 91 -0.33 8.71 6.41
N ARG A 92 -1.52 8.11 6.21
CA ARG A 92 -2.84 8.75 6.25
C ARG A 92 -3.67 8.26 7.44
N PHE A 93 -3.36 7.07 7.96
CA PHE A 93 -4.19 6.40 8.96
C PHE A 93 -3.58 6.46 10.37
N GLY A 94 -2.32 6.88 10.50
CA GLY A 94 -1.59 6.85 11.76
C GLY A 94 -1.20 5.41 12.13
N PRO A 95 -1.22 5.05 13.42
CA PRO A 95 -0.79 3.74 13.90
C PRO A 95 -1.48 2.56 13.19
N MET A 96 -0.69 1.54 12.86
CA MET A 96 -1.15 0.33 12.19
C MET A 96 -0.66 -0.90 12.95
N SER A 97 -1.58 -1.78 13.31
CA SER A 97 -1.25 -3.13 13.74
C SER A 97 -0.89 -4.01 12.53
N ALA A 98 -0.25 -5.16 12.76
CA ALA A 98 -0.02 -6.13 11.69
C ALA A 98 -1.34 -6.57 11.01
N ARG A 99 -2.41 -6.73 11.79
CA ARG A 99 -3.75 -7.07 11.26
C ARG A 99 -4.29 -5.97 10.35
N ASP A 100 -4.07 -4.70 10.71
CA ASP A 100 -4.46 -3.57 9.86
C ASP A 100 -3.69 -3.60 8.54
N TRP A 101 -2.39 -3.92 8.57
CA TRP A 101 -1.57 -4.04 7.37
C TRP A 101 -1.98 -5.18 6.46
N TYR A 102 -2.29 -6.36 7.01
CA TYR A 102 -2.76 -7.49 6.22
C TYR A 102 -4.10 -7.16 5.54
N ARG A 103 -5.01 -6.53 6.29
CA ARG A 103 -6.31 -6.11 5.76
C ARG A 103 -6.18 -4.99 4.73
N TRP A 104 -5.27 -4.05 4.97
CA TRP A 104 -4.93 -2.98 4.03
C TRP A 104 -4.38 -3.55 2.72
N ALA A 105 -3.43 -4.49 2.78
CA ALA A 105 -2.83 -5.10 1.59
C ALA A 105 -3.90 -5.79 0.73
N TYR A 106 -4.78 -6.59 1.35
CA TYR A 106 -5.91 -7.22 0.66
C TYR A 106 -6.82 -6.18 -0.02
N ARG A 107 -7.28 -5.17 0.74
CA ARG A 107 -8.19 -4.13 0.23
C ARG A 107 -7.54 -3.27 -0.86
N HIS A 108 -6.26 -2.98 -0.74
CA HIS A 108 -5.50 -2.16 -1.69
C HIS A 108 -5.33 -2.87 -3.04
N VAL A 109 -4.99 -4.16 -3.01
CA VAL A 109 -4.91 -5.00 -4.22
C VAL A 109 -6.29 -5.18 -4.85
N ASP A 110 -7.31 -5.56 -4.08
CA ASP A 110 -8.70 -5.73 -4.57
C ASP A 110 -9.22 -4.44 -5.24
N HIS A 111 -9.00 -3.27 -4.63
CA HIS A 111 -9.38 -1.99 -5.23
C HIS A 111 -8.73 -1.78 -6.60
N HIS A 112 -7.44 -2.08 -6.72
CA HIS A 112 -6.72 -1.90 -7.96
C HIS A 112 -7.10 -2.93 -9.02
N LEU A 113 -7.41 -4.19 -8.66
CA LEU A 113 -7.91 -5.18 -9.60
C LEU A 113 -9.29 -4.78 -10.16
N ARG A 114 -10.20 -4.32 -9.29
CA ARG A 114 -11.54 -3.85 -9.68
C ARG A 114 -11.52 -2.65 -10.62
N GLN A 115 -10.48 -1.80 -10.58
CA GLN A 115 -10.31 -0.71 -11.55
C GLN A 115 -10.14 -1.23 -13.00
N PHE A 116 -9.73 -2.48 -13.17
CA PHE A 116 -9.62 -3.16 -14.46
C PHE A 116 -10.75 -4.17 -14.70
N GLY A 117 -11.75 -4.24 -13.81
CA GLY A 117 -12.86 -5.19 -13.91
C GLY A 117 -12.50 -6.64 -13.57
N LEU A 118 -11.43 -6.85 -12.80
CA LEU A 118 -10.98 -8.16 -12.29
C LEU A 118 -11.49 -8.42 -10.87
#